data_AF-A0AAD8BYV6-F1
#
_entry.id   AF-A0AAD8BYV6-F1
#
_cell.length_a   1.000
_cell.length_b   1.000
_cell.length_c   1.000
_cell.angle_alpha   90.00
_cell.angle_beta   90.00
_cell.angle_gamma   90.00
#
_symmetry.space_group_name_H-M   'P 1'
#
loop_
_entity.id
_entity.type
_entity.pdbx_description
1 polymer ?
#
loop_
_entity_poly.entity_id
_entity_poly.type
_entity_poly.pdbx_seq_one_letter_code
_entity_poly.pdbx_strand_id
1 'polypeptide(L)'
;MSLDFRRRGALAVCRPAVTVCKSAVAVCKGAVTACRNDVTVCKGAVAVCRGDVTFSKGAVAVCRGDVTVCKGTVAVCKGAVTVRRGAVAVCKGAVTACRNDVTVCKGAVAVCRGDVTFSKGAVAVCRGDVTVCKGTVAVCRGAVTVRRGAVTVRRGVVTNCKGDVTVCRGGGTVGRGAVTVRRGAVTVRRGVVTVYITKSLHFSRSAACP
;
A
#
# COMPACT_ATOMS: atom_id res chain seq x y z
N MET A 1 1.54 -35.62 -11.80
CA MET A 1 3.00 -35.82 -11.74
C MET A 1 3.65 -34.61 -11.09
N SER A 2 4.06 -34.75 -9.83
CA SER A 2 4.74 -33.73 -9.04
C SER A 2 6.25 -33.97 -9.12
N LEU A 3 6.96 -33.12 -9.85
CA LEU A 3 8.40 -33.22 -10.02
C LEU A 3 9.11 -32.54 -8.85
N ASP A 4 9.70 -33.34 -7.95
CA ASP A 4 10.58 -32.84 -6.89
C ASP A 4 12.02 -32.71 -7.41
N PHE A 5 12.43 -31.48 -7.75
CA PHE A 5 13.77 -31.22 -8.26
C PHE A 5 14.79 -31.19 -7.10
N ARG A 6 15.48 -32.31 -6.86
CA ARG A 6 16.59 -32.43 -5.88
C ARG A 6 17.99 -32.23 -6.49
N ARG A 7 18.22 -31.21 -7.33
CA ARG A 7 19.59 -30.92 -7.83
C ARG A 7 20.27 -29.81 -7.03
N ARG A 8 21.51 -30.04 -6.59
CA ARG A 8 22.37 -29.11 -5.80
C ARG A 8 22.90 -27.89 -6.58
N GLY A 9 22.19 -27.43 -7.63
CA GLY A 9 22.60 -26.29 -8.45
C GLY A 9 21.42 -25.40 -8.83
N ALA A 10 21.71 -24.16 -9.25
CA ALA A 10 20.71 -23.24 -9.75
C ALA A 10 19.95 -23.85 -10.94
N LEU A 11 18.62 -23.84 -10.87
CA LEU A 11 17.76 -24.33 -11.94
C LEU A 11 17.63 -23.24 -13.01
N ALA A 12 18.24 -23.46 -14.16
CA ALA A 12 18.18 -22.50 -15.27
C ALA A 12 16.73 -22.31 -15.77
N VAL A 13 15.98 -23.40 -15.98
CA VAL A 13 14.59 -23.34 -16.48
C VAL A 13 13.71 -24.46 -15.91
N CYS A 14 12.56 -24.08 -15.34
CA CYS A 14 11.46 -24.97 -14.96
C CYS A 14 10.27 -24.77 -15.92
N ARG A 15 9.88 -25.83 -16.64
CA ARG A 15 8.77 -25.82 -17.62
C ARG A 15 7.45 -26.47 -17.15
N PRO A 16 7.40 -27.51 -16.29
CA PRO A 16 6.15 -28.07 -15.79
C PRO A 16 5.71 -27.43 -14.46
N ALA A 17 4.55 -27.86 -13.94
CA ALA A 17 4.16 -27.56 -12.55
C ALA A 17 5.13 -28.25 -11.58
N VAL A 18 5.79 -27.46 -10.73
CA VAL A 18 6.77 -27.95 -9.76
C VAL A 18 6.18 -27.87 -8.37
N THR A 19 6.21 -28.98 -7.63
CA THR A 19 5.74 -28.99 -6.24
C THR A 19 6.73 -28.31 -5.31
N VAL A 20 8.01 -28.70 -5.36
CA VAL A 20 9.03 -28.14 -4.47
C VAL A 20 10.34 -27.88 -5.20
N CYS A 21 10.75 -26.61 -5.25
CA CYS A 21 12.08 -26.16 -5.65
C CYS A 21 12.90 -25.83 -4.40
N LYS A 22 14.00 -26.55 -4.19
CA LYS A 22 14.96 -26.27 -3.09
C LYS A 22 16.14 -25.39 -3.52
N SER A 23 16.29 -25.15 -4.82
CA SER A 23 17.42 -24.41 -5.41
C SER A 23 16.96 -23.07 -5.96
N ALA A 24 17.88 -22.13 -6.18
CA ALA A 24 17.56 -20.87 -6.85
C ALA A 24 17.08 -21.17 -8.27
N VAL A 25 16.04 -20.48 -8.72
CA VAL A 25 15.47 -20.69 -10.06
C VAL A 25 15.63 -19.43 -10.90
N ALA A 26 16.29 -19.57 -12.05
CA ALA A 26 16.42 -18.46 -12.97
C ALA A 26 15.11 -18.22 -13.75
N VAL A 27 14.49 -19.26 -14.30
CA VAL A 27 13.25 -19.08 -15.08
C VAL A 27 12.20 -20.16 -14.78
N CYS A 28 11.07 -19.78 -14.19
CA CYS A 28 9.86 -20.61 -14.09
C CYS A 28 8.83 -20.16 -15.12
N LYS A 29 8.32 -21.07 -15.95
CA LYS A 29 7.19 -20.82 -16.86
C LYS A 29 5.89 -21.54 -16.47
N GLY A 30 5.88 -22.23 -15.32
CA GLY A 30 4.75 -23.01 -14.83
C GLY A 30 4.28 -22.57 -13.43
N ALA A 31 3.38 -23.36 -12.85
CA ALA A 31 2.97 -23.20 -11.46
C ALA A 31 4.02 -23.78 -10.51
N VAL A 32 4.38 -23.05 -9.46
CA VAL A 32 5.27 -23.56 -8.40
C VAL A 32 4.56 -23.52 -7.06
N THR A 33 4.43 -24.67 -6.42
CA THR A 33 3.77 -24.75 -5.10
C THR A 33 4.68 -24.19 -4.02
N ALA A 34 5.97 -24.55 -4.00
CA ALA A 34 6.92 -24.05 -3.01
C ALA A 34 8.34 -23.84 -3.58
N CYS A 35 8.89 -22.64 -3.44
CA CYS A 35 10.31 -22.31 -3.64
C CYS A 35 10.95 -21.92 -2.31
N ARG A 36 12.09 -22.54 -1.97
CA ARG A 36 12.86 -22.16 -0.77
C ARG A 36 13.84 -21.02 -1.00
N ASN A 37 14.37 -20.90 -2.21
CA ASN A 37 15.38 -19.91 -2.57
C ASN A 37 14.81 -18.89 -3.58
N ASP A 38 15.69 -18.03 -4.07
CA ASP A 38 15.34 -16.92 -4.95
C ASP A 38 14.85 -17.40 -6.31
N VAL A 39 13.92 -16.64 -6.86
CA VAL A 39 13.42 -16.82 -8.22
C VAL A 39 13.62 -15.54 -9.01
N THR A 40 14.45 -15.60 -10.04
CA THR A 40 14.68 -14.38 -10.84
C THR A 40 13.49 -14.11 -11.74
N VAL A 41 13.01 -15.08 -12.53
CA VAL A 41 11.85 -14.87 -13.44
C VAL A 41 10.77 -15.94 -13.25
N CYS A 42 9.58 -15.52 -12.85
CA CYS A 42 8.36 -16.34 -12.82
C CYS A 42 7.34 -15.85 -13.85
N LYS A 43 6.90 -16.72 -14.76
CA LYS A 43 5.76 -16.50 -15.67
C LYS A 43 4.69 -17.54 -15.37
N GLY A 44 4.02 -17.41 -14.22
CA GLY A 44 3.08 -18.39 -13.72
C GLY A 44 2.57 -18.08 -12.31
N ALA A 45 1.91 -19.05 -11.69
CA ALA A 45 1.45 -18.94 -10.32
C ALA A 45 2.49 -19.50 -9.34
N VAL A 46 2.76 -18.78 -8.25
CA VAL A 46 3.61 -19.26 -7.16
C VAL A 46 2.77 -19.29 -5.89
N ALA A 47 2.58 -20.45 -5.27
CA ALA A 47 1.87 -20.50 -4.00
C ALA A 47 2.76 -19.99 -2.85
N VAL A 48 4.00 -20.48 -2.73
CA VAL A 48 4.92 -20.04 -1.66
C VAL A 48 6.34 -19.84 -2.18
N CYS A 49 6.90 -18.64 -2.00
CA CYS A 49 8.34 -18.35 -2.12
C CYS A 49 8.90 -17.91 -0.77
N ARG A 50 10.04 -18.48 -0.36
CA ARG A 50 10.79 -18.01 0.81
C ARG A 50 11.98 -17.12 0.48
N GLY A 51 12.49 -17.16 -0.74
CA GLY A 51 13.52 -16.24 -1.22
C GLY A 51 12.93 -15.04 -1.94
N ASP A 52 13.83 -14.27 -2.55
CA ASP A 52 13.51 -13.06 -3.29
C ASP A 52 12.96 -13.40 -4.67
N VAL A 53 12.03 -12.57 -5.15
CA VAL A 53 11.43 -12.70 -6.48
C VAL A 53 11.75 -11.45 -7.28
N THR A 54 12.66 -11.56 -8.25
CA THR A 54 13.03 -10.36 -9.02
C THR A 54 11.90 -9.98 -9.97
N PHE A 55 11.38 -10.91 -10.76
CA PHE A 55 10.31 -10.65 -11.71
C PHE A 55 9.25 -11.73 -11.64
N SER A 56 7.99 -11.35 -11.44
CA SER A 56 6.87 -12.26 -11.64
C SER A 56 5.78 -11.66 -12.53
N LYS A 57 5.26 -12.50 -13.43
CA LYS A 57 4.08 -12.25 -14.25
C LYS A 57 3.06 -13.34 -13.92
N GLY A 58 2.12 -13.04 -13.03
CA GLY A 58 1.13 -13.99 -12.53
C GLY A 58 0.73 -13.74 -11.07
N ALA A 59 0.15 -14.76 -10.45
CA ALA A 59 -0.29 -14.72 -9.06
C ALA A 59 0.79 -15.26 -8.13
N VAL A 60 1.06 -14.56 -7.03
CA VAL A 60 1.89 -15.07 -5.93
C VAL A 60 1.06 -15.10 -4.65
N ALA A 61 0.78 -16.27 -4.10
CA ALA A 61 -0.01 -16.33 -2.87
C ALA A 61 0.82 -15.84 -1.67
N VAL A 62 2.03 -16.35 -1.47
CA VAL A 62 2.90 -15.97 -0.33
C VAL A 62 4.36 -15.79 -0.77
N CYS A 63 4.94 -14.61 -0.53
CA CYS A 63 6.39 -14.37 -0.58
C CYS A 63 6.91 -14.01 0.81
N ARG A 64 8.02 -14.62 1.24
CA ARG A 64 8.79 -14.24 2.45
C ARG A 64 10.18 -13.70 2.11
N GLY A 65 10.26 -12.96 1.02
CA GLY A 65 11.44 -12.22 0.60
C GLY A 65 11.00 -10.96 -0.14
N ASP A 66 11.97 -10.27 -0.69
CA ASP A 66 11.76 -9.06 -1.46
C ASP A 66 11.25 -9.38 -2.87
N VAL A 67 10.46 -8.47 -3.39
CA VAL A 67 9.77 -8.63 -4.66
C VAL A 67 10.05 -7.41 -5.52
N THR A 68 10.92 -7.55 -6.52
CA THR A 68 11.38 -6.35 -7.22
C THR A 68 10.34 -5.85 -8.23
N VAL A 69 9.79 -6.75 -9.06
CA VAL A 69 8.80 -6.42 -10.09
C VAL A 69 7.71 -7.49 -10.14
N CYS A 70 6.47 -7.08 -9.88
CA CYS A 70 5.29 -7.95 -9.99
C CYS A 70 4.25 -7.40 -10.96
N LYS A 71 3.87 -8.20 -11.95
CA LYS A 71 2.71 -7.97 -12.84
C LYS A 71 1.66 -9.05 -12.58
N GLY A 72 0.66 -8.75 -11.75
CA GLY A 72 -0.37 -9.71 -11.35
C GLY A 72 -0.74 -9.53 -9.87
N THR A 73 -1.29 -10.56 -9.23
CA THR A 73 -1.79 -10.51 -7.84
C THR A 73 -0.76 -11.05 -6.84
N VAL A 74 -0.71 -10.47 -5.64
CA VAL A 74 0.11 -10.96 -4.52
C VAL A 74 -0.76 -10.92 -3.30
N ALA A 75 -1.07 -12.08 -2.73
CA ALA A 75 -1.94 -12.14 -1.56
C ALA A 75 -1.17 -11.73 -0.30
N VAL A 76 0.02 -12.29 -0.08
CA VAL A 76 0.84 -11.98 1.10
C VAL A 76 2.31 -11.81 0.70
N CYS A 77 2.90 -10.68 1.05
CA CYS A 77 4.35 -10.46 0.97
C CYS A 77 4.89 -10.03 2.34
N LYS A 78 5.95 -10.70 2.80
CA LYS A 78 6.76 -10.31 3.95
C LYS A 78 8.14 -9.93 3.44
N GLY A 79 8.32 -8.67 3.10
CA GLY A 79 9.48 -8.13 2.41
C GLY A 79 9.14 -6.81 1.73
N ALA A 80 10.13 -6.21 1.10
CA ALA A 80 9.97 -5.03 0.28
C ALA A 80 9.38 -5.37 -1.09
N VAL A 81 8.52 -4.50 -1.61
CA VAL A 81 7.98 -4.57 -2.97
C VAL A 81 8.38 -3.29 -3.70
N THR A 82 9.30 -3.35 -4.67
CA THR A 82 9.73 -2.11 -5.36
C THR A 82 8.70 -1.66 -6.39
N VAL A 83 8.33 -2.51 -7.35
CA VAL A 83 7.41 -2.11 -8.43
C VAL A 83 6.32 -3.16 -8.62
N ARG A 84 5.07 -2.70 -8.54
CA ARG A 84 3.93 -3.58 -8.72
C ARG A 84 2.86 -2.99 -9.63
N ARG A 85 2.37 -3.84 -10.53
CA ARG A 85 1.17 -3.62 -11.35
C ARG A 85 0.15 -4.72 -11.02
N GLY A 86 -0.80 -4.42 -10.16
CA GLY A 86 -1.82 -5.36 -9.67
C GLY A 86 -2.07 -5.25 -8.17
N ALA A 87 -3.08 -5.97 -7.68
CA ALA A 87 -3.65 -5.77 -6.33
C ALA A 87 -2.87 -6.48 -5.21
N VAL A 88 -2.52 -5.78 -4.12
CA VAL A 88 -1.89 -6.34 -2.91
C VAL A 88 -2.95 -6.57 -1.84
N ALA A 89 -3.16 -7.81 -1.41
CA ALA A 89 -4.01 -8.03 -0.24
C ALA A 89 -3.24 -7.67 1.05
N VAL A 90 -2.05 -8.23 1.28
CA VAL A 90 -1.25 -7.98 2.49
C VAL A 90 0.22 -7.83 2.17
N CYS A 91 0.84 -6.72 2.58
CA CYS A 91 2.28 -6.52 2.58
C CYS A 91 2.77 -6.15 3.99
N LYS A 92 3.78 -6.86 4.49
CA LYS A 92 4.54 -6.51 5.68
C LYS A 92 5.96 -6.13 5.23
N GLY A 93 6.18 -4.85 5.01
CA GLY A 93 7.42 -4.30 4.47
C GLY A 93 7.18 -3.00 3.71
N ALA A 94 8.22 -2.51 3.05
CA ALA A 94 8.15 -1.27 2.27
C ALA A 94 7.59 -1.53 0.87
N VAL A 95 6.72 -0.66 0.38
CA VAL A 95 6.21 -0.66 -0.98
C VAL A 95 6.67 0.61 -1.66
N THR A 96 7.53 0.50 -2.69
CA THR A 96 8.03 1.70 -3.36
C THR A 96 7.01 2.24 -4.36
N ALA A 97 6.47 1.38 -5.24
CA ALA A 97 5.48 1.78 -6.23
C ALA A 97 4.43 0.69 -6.49
N CYS A 98 3.16 1.01 -6.26
CA CYS A 98 2.02 0.19 -6.66
C CYS A 98 1.11 0.94 -7.64
N ARG A 99 0.71 0.25 -8.71
CA ARG A 99 -0.41 0.64 -9.57
C ARG A 99 -1.54 -0.35 -9.32
N ASN A 100 -2.67 0.12 -8.79
CA ASN A 100 -3.82 -0.60 -8.23
C ASN A 100 -3.78 -0.71 -6.68
N ASP A 101 -4.79 -1.40 -6.16
CA ASP A 101 -5.20 -1.33 -4.76
C ASP A 101 -4.31 -2.13 -3.82
N VAL A 102 -4.19 -1.60 -2.62
CA VAL A 102 -3.48 -2.21 -1.49
C VAL A 102 -4.47 -2.34 -0.35
N THR A 103 -4.88 -3.56 -0.03
CA THR A 103 -5.81 -3.79 1.07
C THR A 103 -5.11 -3.51 2.39
N VAL A 104 -4.00 -4.19 2.70
CA VAL A 104 -3.29 -4.04 3.98
C VAL A 104 -1.79 -3.87 3.74
N CYS A 105 -1.22 -2.75 4.21
CA CYS A 105 0.23 -2.55 4.27
C CYS A 105 0.69 -2.26 5.70
N LYS A 106 1.68 -3.00 6.19
CA LYS A 106 2.39 -2.73 7.43
C LYS A 106 3.83 -2.36 7.09
N GLY A 107 4.08 -1.07 6.90
CA GLY A 107 5.36 -0.52 6.47
C GLY A 107 5.18 0.81 5.75
N ALA A 108 6.24 1.26 5.07
CA ALA A 108 6.23 2.49 4.30
C ALA A 108 5.71 2.25 2.88
N VAL A 109 4.92 3.19 2.35
CA VAL A 109 4.46 3.20 0.97
C VAL A 109 4.94 4.50 0.32
N ALA A 110 5.85 4.44 -0.65
CA ALA A 110 6.31 5.65 -1.30
C ALA A 110 5.28 6.18 -2.32
N VAL A 111 4.80 5.34 -3.24
CA VAL A 111 3.82 5.74 -4.26
C VAL A 111 2.75 4.67 -4.49
N CYS A 112 1.48 5.02 -4.31
CA CYS A 112 0.33 4.23 -4.74
C CYS A 112 -0.55 4.99 -5.73
N ARG A 113 -0.92 4.32 -6.83
CA ARG A 113 -1.92 4.78 -7.81
C ARG A 113 -3.12 3.84 -7.79
N GLY A 114 -3.80 3.80 -6.66
CA GLY A 114 -4.95 2.96 -6.36
C GLY A 114 -5.35 3.17 -4.91
N ASP A 115 -6.36 2.45 -4.46
CA ASP A 115 -6.92 2.64 -3.13
C ASP A 115 -6.12 1.89 -2.08
N VAL A 116 -6.00 2.48 -0.89
CA VAL A 116 -5.31 1.87 0.26
C VAL A 116 -6.30 1.71 1.40
N THR A 117 -6.77 0.49 1.64
CA THR A 117 -7.81 0.29 2.66
C THR A 117 -7.26 0.41 4.09
N PHE A 118 -6.08 -0.16 4.34
CA PHE A 118 -5.41 -0.08 5.62
C PHE A 118 -3.90 0.05 5.45
N SER A 119 -3.31 1.07 6.06
CA SER A 119 -1.85 1.18 6.19
C SER A 119 -1.42 1.52 7.62
N LYS A 120 -0.37 0.84 8.07
CA LYS A 120 0.35 1.15 9.31
C LYS A 120 1.78 1.53 8.94
N GLY A 121 2.07 2.83 8.95
CA GLY A 121 3.36 3.40 8.55
C GLY A 121 3.20 4.71 7.78
N ALA A 122 4.26 5.10 7.09
CA ALA A 122 4.31 6.32 6.28
C ALA A 122 3.80 6.06 4.86
N VAL A 123 3.03 6.98 4.30
CA VAL A 123 2.60 6.96 2.91
C VAL A 123 3.01 8.28 2.25
N ALA A 124 4.00 8.28 1.36
CA ALA A 124 4.47 9.53 0.78
C ALA A 124 3.45 10.09 -0.24
N VAL A 125 3.02 9.27 -1.21
CA VAL A 125 2.09 9.71 -2.26
C VAL A 125 1.02 8.65 -2.54
N CYS A 126 -0.26 9.02 -2.40
CA CYS A 126 -1.40 8.22 -2.85
C CYS A 126 -2.24 9.00 -3.87
N ARG A 127 -2.56 8.34 -4.99
CA ARG A 127 -3.56 8.77 -5.97
C ARG A 127 -4.70 7.76 -5.97
N GLY A 128 -5.62 7.94 -5.04
CA GLY A 128 -6.68 7.01 -4.67
C GLY A 128 -7.14 7.32 -3.25
N ASP A 129 -8.15 6.58 -2.82
CA ASP A 129 -8.75 6.73 -1.51
C ASP A 129 -7.97 5.94 -0.47
N VAL A 130 -7.91 6.47 0.75
CA VAL A 130 -7.19 5.89 1.87
C VAL A 130 -8.14 5.73 3.04
N THR A 131 -8.61 4.52 3.29
CA THR A 131 -9.70 4.31 4.25
C THR A 131 -9.18 4.44 5.69
N VAL A 132 -8.12 3.71 6.04
CA VAL A 132 -7.55 3.69 7.39
C VAL A 132 -6.03 3.84 7.36
N CYS A 133 -5.52 4.88 8.02
CA CYS A 133 -4.08 5.11 8.19
C CYS A 133 -3.68 5.27 9.66
N LYS A 134 -2.68 4.50 10.09
CA LYS A 134 -1.94 4.74 11.34
C LYS A 134 -0.51 5.13 10.99
N GLY A 135 -0.21 6.43 10.99
CA GLY A 135 1.12 6.96 10.65
C GLY A 135 1.07 8.33 9.97
N THR A 136 1.95 8.58 9.00
CA THR A 136 2.07 9.85 8.25
C THR A 136 1.62 9.65 6.80
N VAL A 137 0.94 10.64 6.22
CA VAL A 137 0.61 10.63 4.79
C VAL A 137 0.91 12.00 4.24
N ALA A 138 1.89 12.11 3.34
CA ALA A 138 2.40 13.40 2.91
C ALA A 138 1.61 14.01 1.74
N VAL A 139 1.16 13.20 0.78
CA VAL A 139 0.38 13.71 -0.36
C VAL A 139 -0.70 12.72 -0.76
N CYS A 140 -1.96 13.04 -0.46
CA CYS A 140 -3.11 12.35 -1.05
C CYS A 140 -3.79 13.17 -2.15
N ARG A 141 -4.21 12.46 -3.20
CA ARG A 141 -5.23 12.87 -4.17
C ARG A 141 -6.38 11.87 -4.11
N GLY A 142 -7.33 12.10 -3.22
CA GLY A 142 -8.42 11.19 -2.89
C GLY A 142 -8.97 11.45 -1.49
N ALA A 143 -9.94 10.66 -1.06
CA ALA A 143 -10.49 10.71 0.27
C ALA A 143 -9.56 10.03 1.30
N VAL A 144 -9.53 10.54 2.54
CA VAL A 144 -8.86 9.91 3.68
C VAL A 144 -9.87 9.80 4.81
N THR A 145 -10.37 8.60 5.16
CA THR A 145 -11.56 8.52 6.03
C THR A 145 -11.31 8.36 7.52
N VAL A 146 -10.25 7.65 7.93
CA VAL A 146 -9.94 7.42 9.35
C VAL A 146 -8.44 7.43 9.53
N ARG A 147 -7.97 8.29 10.42
CA ARG A 147 -6.53 8.46 10.61
C ARG A 147 -6.13 8.71 12.05
N ARG A 148 -4.99 8.13 12.44
CA ARG A 148 -4.19 8.57 13.59
C ARG A 148 -2.80 9.00 13.11
N GLY A 149 -2.44 10.27 13.30
CA GLY A 149 -1.16 10.89 12.91
C GLY A 149 -1.33 12.06 11.93
N ALA A 150 -0.24 12.50 11.28
CA ALA A 150 -0.21 13.72 10.47
C ALA A 150 -0.51 13.52 8.98
N VAL A 151 -1.54 14.18 8.43
CA VAL A 151 -1.92 14.13 7.01
C VAL A 151 -1.63 15.44 6.30
N THR A 152 -1.13 15.35 5.08
CA THR A 152 -1.17 16.44 4.11
C THR A 152 -1.89 15.96 2.85
N VAL A 153 -3.01 16.61 2.54
CA VAL A 153 -3.88 16.30 1.38
C VAL A 153 -3.82 17.46 0.39
N ARG A 154 -3.42 17.14 -0.85
CA ARG A 154 -3.37 18.15 -1.91
C ARG A 154 -4.73 18.37 -2.54
N ARG A 155 -5.51 17.29 -2.74
CA ARG A 155 -6.89 17.32 -3.23
C ARG A 155 -7.70 16.17 -2.63
N GLY A 156 -8.85 16.47 -2.04
CA GLY A 156 -9.79 15.44 -1.58
C GLY A 156 -10.46 15.77 -0.25
N VAL A 157 -11.11 14.77 0.35
CA VAL A 157 -11.86 14.92 1.60
C VAL A 157 -11.18 14.14 2.72
N VAL A 158 -11.02 14.76 3.88
CA VAL A 158 -10.46 14.10 5.06
C VAL A 158 -11.55 13.93 6.11
N THR A 159 -11.93 12.71 6.49
CA THR A 159 -12.86 12.49 7.60
C THR A 159 -12.16 11.84 8.81
N ASN A 160 -12.74 12.02 9.99
CA ASN A 160 -12.36 11.40 11.26
C ASN A 160 -10.84 11.25 11.53
N CYS A 161 -10.13 12.37 11.50
CA CYS A 161 -8.70 12.41 11.81
C CYS A 161 -8.40 12.76 13.28
N LYS A 162 -7.41 12.06 13.86
CA LYS A 162 -6.74 12.39 15.12
C LYS A 162 -5.27 12.71 14.85
N GLY A 163 -4.90 13.99 14.86
CA GLY A 163 -3.55 14.50 14.56
C GLY A 163 -3.60 15.72 13.64
N ASP A 164 -2.44 16.13 13.15
CA ASP A 164 -2.32 17.32 12.32
C ASP A 164 -2.81 17.07 10.89
N VAL A 165 -3.60 17.99 10.35
CA VAL A 165 -4.24 17.88 9.05
C VAL A 165 -3.95 19.13 8.25
N THR A 166 -3.30 18.98 7.10
CA THR A 166 -3.09 20.06 6.13
C THR A 166 -3.87 19.75 4.86
N VAL A 167 -4.81 20.61 4.45
CA VAL A 167 -5.61 20.43 3.22
C VAL A 167 -5.44 21.63 2.27
N CYS A 168 -4.91 21.37 1.06
CA CYS A 168 -4.72 22.43 0.07
C CYS A 168 -6.01 22.76 -0.71
N ARG A 169 -6.79 21.75 -1.12
CA ARG A 169 -8.08 21.89 -1.81
C ARG A 169 -9.02 20.73 -1.43
N GLY A 170 -10.21 21.05 -0.98
CA GLY A 170 -11.24 20.07 -0.57
C GLY A 170 -11.71 20.33 0.85
N GLY A 171 -12.35 19.35 1.47
CA GLY A 171 -12.95 19.52 2.79
C GLY A 171 -12.46 18.52 3.81
N GLY A 172 -12.80 18.72 5.08
CA GLY A 172 -12.59 17.67 6.06
C GLY A 172 -13.32 17.81 7.37
N THR A 173 -13.64 16.67 7.96
CA THR A 173 -14.17 16.54 9.32
C THR A 173 -13.06 15.99 10.22
N VAL A 174 -12.55 16.80 11.14
CA VAL A 174 -11.43 16.45 12.02
C VAL A 174 -11.91 16.28 13.45
N GLY A 175 -11.60 15.14 14.05
CA GLY A 175 -12.00 14.83 15.42
C GLY A 175 -11.12 15.55 16.44
N ARG A 176 -9.79 15.40 16.33
CA ARG A 176 -8.81 16.06 17.20
C ARG A 176 -7.53 16.46 16.46
N GLY A 177 -6.97 17.64 16.72
CA GLY A 177 -5.64 18.06 16.25
C GLY A 177 -5.59 19.46 15.63
N ALA A 178 -4.43 19.86 15.12
CA ALA A 178 -4.28 21.11 14.39
C ALA A 178 -4.70 20.93 12.93
N VAL A 179 -5.47 21.86 12.38
CA VAL A 179 -5.95 21.80 11.00
C VAL A 179 -5.56 23.06 10.24
N THR A 180 -4.79 22.90 9.17
CA THR A 180 -4.45 24.00 8.25
C THR A 180 -5.16 23.79 6.91
N VAL A 181 -5.98 24.75 6.48
CA VAL A 181 -6.70 24.65 5.20
C VAL A 181 -6.51 25.90 4.35
N ARG A 182 -6.26 25.67 3.06
CA ARG A 182 -6.11 26.74 2.06
C ARG A 182 -7.39 26.99 1.27
N ARG A 183 -8.14 25.95 0.88
CA ARG A 183 -9.45 26.09 0.19
C ARG A 183 -10.39 24.92 0.48
N GLY A 184 -11.55 25.23 1.06
CA GLY A 184 -12.73 24.37 1.21
C GLY A 184 -13.28 24.31 2.64
N ALA A 185 -14.25 23.42 2.89
CA ALA A 185 -15.03 23.41 4.14
C ALA A 185 -14.41 22.47 5.19
N VAL A 186 -14.34 22.93 6.44
CA VAL A 186 -13.76 22.15 7.54
C VAL A 186 -14.69 22.15 8.73
N THR A 187 -14.92 20.99 9.33
CA THR A 187 -15.54 20.87 10.65
C THR A 187 -14.52 20.26 11.61
N VAL A 188 -14.30 20.91 12.77
CA VAL A 188 -13.36 20.42 13.79
C VAL A 188 -14.09 20.29 15.11
N ARG A 189 -14.04 19.10 15.72
CA ARG A 189 -14.67 18.86 17.03
C ARG A 189 -13.84 19.41 18.20
N ARG A 190 -12.53 19.18 18.20
CA ARG A 190 -11.60 19.65 19.26
C ARG A 190 -10.22 19.93 18.69
N GLY A 191 -9.77 21.18 18.63
CA GLY A 191 -8.44 21.51 18.12
C GLY A 191 -8.33 22.95 17.64
N VAL A 192 -7.21 23.27 17.01
CA VAL A 192 -6.92 24.60 16.46
C VAL A 192 -7.08 24.54 14.94
N VAL A 193 -7.70 25.57 14.36
CA VAL A 193 -7.89 25.69 12.91
C VAL A 193 -7.20 26.94 12.41
N THR A 194 -6.29 26.79 11.45
CA THR A 194 -5.64 27.90 10.74
C THR A 194 -6.11 27.89 9.30
N VAL A 195 -6.79 28.94 8.86
CA VAL A 195 -7.32 29.05 7.48
C VAL A 195 -6.60 30.16 6.74
N TYR A 196 -6.06 29.84 5.56
CA TYR A 196 -5.51 30.83 4.64
C TYR A 196 -6.62 31.25 3.66
N ILE A 197 -7.26 32.40 3.92
CA ILE A 197 -8.49 32.83 3.21
C ILE A 197 -8.14 33.56 1.89
N THR A 198 -8.76 33.13 0.78
CA THR A 198 -9.01 34.01 -0.38
C THR A 198 -10.50 34.18 -0.72
N LYS A 199 -11.45 33.59 0.05
CA LYS A 199 -12.88 33.96 0.08
C LYS A 199 -13.65 33.20 1.17
N SER A 200 -14.54 33.96 1.82
CA SER A 200 -15.67 33.67 2.73
C SER A 200 -15.80 32.29 3.39
N LEU A 201 -15.76 32.25 4.72
CA LEU A 201 -16.20 31.11 5.55
C LEU A 201 -17.50 31.47 6.28
N HIS A 202 -18.50 30.60 6.19
CA HIS A 202 -19.60 30.55 7.14
C HIS A 202 -19.15 29.73 8.35
N PHE A 203 -19.01 30.38 9.51
CA PHE A 203 -18.83 29.71 10.80
C PHE A 203 -20.22 29.43 11.38
N SER A 204 -20.73 28.20 11.28
CA SER A 204 -21.85 27.78 12.12
C SER A 204 -21.30 27.19 13.42
N ARG A 205 -21.32 27.99 14.49
CA ARG A 205 -21.20 27.45 15.84
C ARG A 205 -22.46 26.64 16.11
N SER A 206 -22.34 25.31 16.20
CA SER A 206 -23.31 24.51 16.95
C SER A 206 -23.11 24.89 18.42
N ALA A 207 -23.90 25.85 18.88
CA ALA A 207 -24.09 26.09 20.30
C ALA A 207 -24.82 24.88 20.86
N ALA A 208 -24.15 24.14 21.75
CA ALA A 208 -24.82 23.29 22.71
C ALA A 208 -24.50 23.87 24.09
N CYS A 209 -25.45 24.62 24.64
CA CYS A 209 -25.62 24.81 26.09
C CYS A 209 -26.97 25.51 26.35
N PRO A 210 -27.67 25.19 27.45
CA PRO A 210 -27.45 24.10 28.42
C PRO A 210 -28.10 22.78 28.00
#